data_AF-A0A4P8ELW7-F1
#
_entry.id   AF-A0A4P8ELW7-F1
#
_cell.length_a   1.000
_cell.length_b   1.000
_cell.length_c   1.000
_cell.angle_alpha   90.00
_cell.angle_beta   90.00
_cell.angle_gamma   90.00
#
_symmetry.space_group_name_H-M   'P 1'
#
loop_
_entity.id
_entity.type
_entity.pdbx_description
1 polymer ?
#
loop_
_entity_poly.entity_id
_entity_poly.type
_entity_poly.pdbx_seq_one_letter_code
_entity_poly.pdbx_strand_id
1 'polypeptide(L)'
;MICEIIQKPGEKGSGGGRDAFSPGITYVCGKAISIKLHNIASTDWQDAAEEMILTSELSARVQKPYYHFVLSWHEQEQPTDDQMLAAMDDMIAALGLDEHQIVIGTHHDSPRKHIHAIANTVHPLTGKTWSKSNDHQKAESACRQIELDQGWSHDRGRFDFDVVERAGSKIAVLKPNTDAWQKKTADRAVGKRPKTSGDLKFEKTTGFETFAQAIPAPLKQKFAATVAGASSWQELHTGLGAMGLTFSKFGSGARIGIIGSTEFAKASAFGSKYSIAKMEAAFGPFQEPKEAYANDVKADHVAIGSITCAPSPEGEKITRAAAFKVTLLRRTYTALHLDPVTAEAIQFVDLADKPPQITFKDGTTVVDHGDKLSTSQSTRETRATMLAMVKAKGWPAVTLTGPPDFIRQMALECAGAGLAVHGLPPAIQLVADQALAQAKERQSQIEQAAQAALDGHLQDQVAREAVLTTNAEDRARRAAQAAEITGEAKAVQDAIGFSRSPLPSAFRKFAQEDRDRKLAELPDGRKAPSPQPSPNVAKRDEDGLRRIAHHLRENDQDEIERMKHLDISLIAASGGWVDVSRTHPDSADRQGKKYRIFQRGSDTGGVIPPESKGLRK
;
A
#
# COMPACT_ATOMS: atom_id res chain seq x y z
N MET A 1 27.07 -22.01 6.53
CA MET A 1 26.93 -21.14 7.73
C MET A 1 25.83 -20.09 7.51
N ILE A 2 25.03 -19.76 8.54
CA ILE A 2 23.98 -18.72 8.48
C ILE A 2 24.17 -17.70 9.59
N CYS A 3 23.91 -16.43 9.29
CA CYS A 3 23.73 -15.39 10.30
C CYS A 3 22.24 -15.06 10.47
N GLU A 4 21.74 -15.19 11.70
CA GLU A 4 20.39 -14.79 12.06
C GLU A 4 20.45 -13.51 12.92
N ILE A 5 19.75 -12.46 12.48
CA ILE A 5 19.56 -11.23 13.27
C ILE A 5 18.27 -11.39 14.06
N ILE A 6 18.39 -11.46 15.38
CA ILE A 6 17.26 -11.74 16.28
C ILE A 6 16.34 -10.53 16.35
N GLN A 7 15.06 -10.79 16.08
CA GLN A 7 13.99 -9.80 16.13
C GLN A 7 13.01 -10.15 17.23
N LYS A 8 12.42 -9.13 17.86
CA LYS A 8 11.32 -9.34 18.80
C LYS A 8 10.05 -9.68 18.01
N PRO A 9 9.39 -10.83 18.27
CA PRO A 9 8.19 -11.23 17.53
C PRO A 9 7.11 -10.14 17.56
N GLY A 10 6.53 -9.84 16.40
CA GLY A 10 5.50 -8.81 16.25
C GLY A 10 6.01 -7.36 16.16
N GLU A 11 7.30 -7.11 16.37
CA GLU A 11 7.90 -5.78 16.19
C GLU A 11 8.63 -5.67 14.85
N LYS A 12 8.52 -4.50 14.20
CA LYS A 12 9.28 -4.22 12.97
C LYS A 12 10.73 -3.83 13.30
N GLY A 13 11.66 -4.40 12.54
CA GLY A 13 13.10 -4.07 12.56
C GLY A 13 13.91 -4.94 13.52
N SER A 14 15.24 -4.96 13.31
CA SER A 14 16.19 -5.68 14.16
C SER A 14 16.42 -4.99 15.51
N GLY A 15 16.57 -5.80 16.56
CA GLY A 15 16.93 -5.33 17.90
C GLY A 15 15.78 -5.00 18.85
N GLY A 16 16.15 -4.53 20.04
CA GLY A 16 15.26 -4.31 21.19
C GLY A 16 15.54 -3.00 21.93
N GLY A 17 14.71 -2.68 22.92
CA GLY A 17 14.91 -1.54 23.83
C GLY A 17 16.09 -1.74 24.78
N ARG A 18 16.32 -0.76 25.68
CA ARG A 18 17.37 -0.85 26.72
C ARG A 18 17.10 -1.99 27.72
N ASP A 19 15.83 -2.22 27.99
CA ASP A 19 15.31 -3.30 28.83
C ASP A 19 15.67 -4.70 28.32
N ALA A 20 16.07 -4.84 27.05
CA ALA A 20 16.48 -6.11 26.47
C ALA A 20 17.94 -6.51 26.81
N PHE A 21 18.81 -5.58 27.27
CA PHE A 21 20.21 -5.91 27.55
C PHE A 21 20.36 -6.94 28.66
N SER A 22 19.75 -6.72 29.82
CA SER A 22 19.85 -7.65 30.97
C SER A 22 19.36 -9.07 30.66
N PRO A 23 18.13 -9.30 30.17
CA PRO A 23 17.68 -10.65 29.85
C PRO A 23 18.45 -11.27 28.68
N GLY A 24 18.87 -10.48 27.69
CA GLY A 24 19.63 -10.95 26.54
C GLY A 24 21.04 -11.42 26.91
N ILE A 25 21.79 -10.61 27.67
CA ILE A 25 23.15 -10.93 28.10
C ILE A 25 23.14 -12.13 29.04
N THR A 26 22.20 -12.20 29.98
CA THR A 26 22.04 -13.39 30.84
C THR A 26 21.75 -14.65 30.03
N TYR A 27 20.91 -14.56 29.00
CA TYR A 27 20.65 -15.70 28.10
C TYR A 27 21.90 -16.13 27.33
N VAL A 28 22.64 -15.17 26.75
CA VAL A 28 23.84 -15.45 25.96
C VAL A 28 24.98 -15.97 26.82
N CYS A 29 25.21 -15.43 28.00
CA CYS A 29 26.34 -15.82 28.84
C CYS A 29 26.04 -17.04 29.72
N GLY A 30 24.79 -17.22 30.16
CA GLY A 30 24.45 -18.23 31.17
C GLY A 30 24.70 -19.69 30.74
N LYS A 31 24.72 -19.97 29.44
CA LYS A 31 25.06 -21.30 28.88
C LYS A 31 26.35 -21.31 28.05
N ALA A 32 27.04 -20.17 27.98
CA ALA A 32 28.21 -20.06 27.15
C ALA A 32 29.38 -20.88 27.73
N ILE A 33 30.10 -21.57 26.86
CA ILE A 33 31.33 -22.29 27.21
C ILE A 33 32.49 -21.30 27.27
N SER A 34 32.48 -20.28 26.40
CA SER A 34 33.41 -19.16 26.41
C SER A 34 32.67 -17.85 26.21
N ILE A 35 33.10 -16.82 26.94
CA ILE A 35 32.55 -15.47 26.87
C ILE A 35 33.66 -14.51 26.48
N LYS A 36 33.37 -13.58 25.57
CA LYS A 36 34.28 -12.51 25.16
C LYS A 36 33.54 -11.18 25.20
N LEU A 37 34.19 -10.16 25.76
CA LEU A 37 33.67 -8.81 25.87
C LEU A 37 34.51 -7.88 24.99
N HIS A 38 33.85 -7.03 24.20
CA HIS A 38 34.47 -6.01 23.35
C HIS A 38 34.05 -4.63 23.80
N ASN A 39 35.03 -3.74 24.02
CA ASN A 39 34.82 -2.33 24.40
C ASN A 39 33.91 -2.13 25.62
N ILE A 40 33.87 -3.12 26.51
CA ILE A 40 33.19 -3.07 27.80
C ILE A 40 34.27 -2.89 28.86
N ALA A 41 34.08 -1.96 29.78
CA ALA A 41 35.05 -1.62 30.81
C ALA A 41 35.10 -2.67 31.93
N SER A 42 33.96 -3.28 32.27
CA SER A 42 33.97 -4.40 33.22
C SER A 42 34.64 -5.64 32.64
N THR A 43 35.36 -6.35 33.50
CA THR A 43 35.93 -7.68 33.21
C THR A 43 34.91 -8.80 33.44
N ASP A 44 33.81 -8.52 34.13
CA ASP A 44 32.75 -9.49 34.42
C ASP A 44 31.52 -9.25 33.53
N TRP A 45 30.95 -10.32 32.97
CA TRP A 45 29.85 -10.18 32.01
C TRP A 45 28.54 -9.80 32.70
N GLN A 46 28.39 -10.10 33.99
CA GLN A 46 27.22 -9.74 34.79
C GLN A 46 26.98 -8.22 34.81
N ASP A 47 28.06 -7.43 34.79
CA ASP A 47 27.99 -5.97 34.83
C ASP A 47 27.79 -5.36 33.42
N ALA A 48 28.06 -6.13 32.36
CA ALA A 48 28.03 -5.64 30.99
C ALA A 48 26.66 -5.04 30.61
N ALA A 49 25.57 -5.59 31.12
CA ALA A 49 24.23 -5.10 30.82
C ALA A 49 24.02 -3.67 31.35
N GLU A 50 24.44 -3.40 32.59
CA GLU A 50 24.31 -2.08 33.19
C GLU A 50 25.18 -1.06 32.45
N GLU A 51 26.42 -1.43 32.11
CA GLU A 51 27.32 -0.57 31.35
C GLU A 51 26.78 -0.23 29.96
N MET A 52 26.24 -1.22 29.24
CA MET A 52 25.63 -1.01 27.92
C MET A 52 24.36 -0.16 27.99
N ILE A 53 23.56 -0.32 29.06
CA ILE A 53 22.40 0.54 29.33
C ILE A 53 22.87 1.99 29.51
N LEU A 54 23.81 2.25 30.42
CA LEU A 54 24.36 3.59 30.68
C LEU A 54 24.92 4.22 29.40
N THR A 55 25.69 3.47 28.63
CA THR A 55 26.27 3.94 27.36
C THR A 55 25.19 4.28 26.34
N SER A 56 24.11 3.52 26.29
CA SER A 56 23.00 3.80 25.38
C SER A 56 22.24 5.09 25.73
N GLU A 57 22.37 5.61 26.96
CA GLU A 57 21.76 6.86 27.41
C GLU A 57 22.46 8.10 26.86
N LEU A 58 23.70 7.97 26.36
CA LEU A 58 24.38 9.03 25.61
C LEU A 58 23.55 9.53 24.41
N SER A 59 22.59 8.73 23.93
CA SER A 59 21.66 9.11 22.87
C SER A 59 20.18 8.93 23.27
N ALA A 60 19.58 10.00 23.79
CA ALA A 60 18.15 10.05 24.11
C ALA A 60 17.22 9.80 22.90
N ARG A 61 17.72 9.95 21.67
CA ARG A 61 16.95 9.72 20.44
C ARG A 61 16.80 8.23 20.10
N VAL A 62 17.70 7.38 20.59
CA VAL A 62 17.70 5.95 20.27
C VAL A 62 16.70 5.21 21.14
N GLN A 63 15.74 4.58 20.49
CA GLN A 63 14.71 3.77 21.15
C GLN A 63 15.08 2.28 21.23
N LYS A 64 15.88 1.79 20.27
CA LYS A 64 16.24 0.38 20.16
C LYS A 64 17.75 0.13 20.09
N PRO A 65 18.49 0.36 21.20
CA PRO A 65 19.94 0.25 21.22
C PRO A 65 20.46 -1.19 21.18
N TYR A 66 19.67 -2.16 21.66
CA TYR A 66 20.01 -3.58 21.69
C TYR A 66 20.00 -4.18 20.27
N TYR A 67 21.06 -4.85 19.87
CA TYR A 67 21.15 -5.59 18.61
C TYR A 67 21.78 -6.96 18.86
N HIS A 68 21.07 -8.03 18.47
CA HIS A 68 21.47 -9.41 18.75
C HIS A 68 21.50 -10.19 17.45
N PHE A 69 22.61 -10.89 17.21
CA PHE A 69 22.78 -11.74 16.05
C PHE A 69 23.53 -13.01 16.42
N VAL A 70 23.35 -14.05 15.61
CA VAL A 70 23.85 -15.40 15.87
C VAL A 70 24.48 -15.94 14.59
N LEU A 71 25.64 -16.57 14.71
CA LEU A 71 26.22 -17.39 13.64
C LEU A 71 26.01 -18.85 13.99
N SER A 72 25.52 -19.62 13.02
CA SER A 72 25.24 -21.04 13.18
C SER A 72 25.84 -21.83 12.02
N TRP A 73 26.44 -22.97 12.34
CA TRP A 73 27.02 -23.90 11.38
C TRP A 73 26.08 -25.08 11.11
N HIS A 74 26.25 -25.72 9.95
CA HIS A 74 25.50 -26.92 9.64
C HIS A 74 25.85 -28.04 10.64
N GLU A 75 24.95 -28.98 10.92
CA GLU A 75 25.16 -30.04 11.94
C GLU A 75 26.40 -30.92 11.64
N GLN A 76 26.78 -31.01 10.37
CA GLN A 76 27.96 -31.74 9.90
C GLN A 76 29.26 -30.92 9.98
N GLU A 77 29.16 -29.61 10.17
CA GLU A 77 30.30 -28.70 10.37
C GLU A 77 30.54 -28.52 11.86
N GLN A 78 31.73 -28.89 12.33
CA GLN A 78 32.10 -28.84 13.75
C GLN A 78 33.27 -27.86 13.94
N PRO A 79 33.02 -26.53 13.86
CA PRO A 79 34.07 -25.54 14.06
C PRO A 79 34.67 -25.63 15.47
N THR A 80 35.94 -25.26 15.62
CA THR A 80 36.55 -25.04 16.93
C THR A 80 36.10 -23.70 17.51
N ASP A 81 36.25 -23.52 18.82
CA ASP A 81 35.89 -22.28 19.51
C ASP A 81 36.65 -21.08 18.93
N ASP A 82 37.92 -21.26 18.57
CA ASP A 82 38.75 -20.24 17.91
C ASP A 82 38.21 -19.87 16.52
N GLN A 83 37.74 -20.85 15.73
CA GLN A 83 37.12 -20.58 14.42
C GLN A 83 35.79 -19.83 14.57
N MET A 84 34.99 -20.17 15.59
CA MET A 84 33.74 -19.48 15.88
C MET A 84 33.97 -18.03 16.32
N LEU A 85 34.98 -17.80 17.16
CA LEU A 85 35.37 -16.45 17.60
C LEU A 85 35.94 -15.63 16.43
N ALA A 86 36.83 -16.21 15.61
CA ALA A 86 37.35 -15.53 14.43
C ALA A 86 36.24 -15.16 13.43
N ALA A 87 35.29 -16.07 13.18
CA ALA A 87 34.13 -15.79 12.35
C ALA A 87 33.26 -14.65 12.92
N MET A 88 33.12 -14.58 14.25
CA MET A 88 32.38 -13.50 14.90
C MET A 88 33.13 -12.16 14.80
N ASP A 89 34.44 -12.15 14.98
CA ASP A 89 35.27 -10.95 14.82
C ASP A 89 35.17 -10.42 13.36
N ASP A 90 35.27 -11.30 12.36
CA ASP A 90 35.10 -10.93 10.94
C ASP A 90 33.69 -10.37 10.64
N MET A 91 32.66 -10.96 11.27
CA MET A 91 31.28 -10.49 11.16
C MET A 91 31.10 -9.09 11.77
N ILE A 92 31.67 -8.85 12.95
CA ILE A 92 31.63 -7.54 13.64
C ILE A 92 32.28 -6.47 12.76
N ALA A 93 33.44 -6.77 12.17
CA ALA A 93 34.14 -5.89 11.25
C ALA A 93 33.33 -5.59 9.99
N ALA A 94 32.74 -6.61 9.37
CA ALA A 94 31.92 -6.44 8.17
C ALA A 94 30.64 -5.61 8.43
N LEU A 95 30.08 -5.70 9.65
CA LEU A 95 28.96 -4.87 10.07
C LEU A 95 29.39 -3.43 10.42
N GLY A 96 30.67 -3.21 10.72
CA GLY A 96 31.24 -1.93 11.17
C GLY A 96 30.86 -1.63 12.61
N LEU A 97 30.98 -2.64 13.48
CA LEU A 97 30.66 -2.58 14.91
C LEU A 97 31.92 -2.68 15.80
N ASP A 98 33.12 -2.61 15.22
CA ASP A 98 34.41 -2.85 15.91
C ASP A 98 34.65 -1.96 17.13
N GLU A 99 34.17 -0.72 17.07
CA GLU A 99 34.31 0.29 18.13
C GLU A 99 33.09 0.33 19.08
N HIS A 100 32.13 -0.58 18.91
CA HIS A 100 30.93 -0.67 19.75
C HIS A 100 31.11 -1.67 20.88
N GLN A 101 30.31 -1.52 21.95
CA GLN A 101 30.23 -2.50 23.03
C GLN A 101 29.57 -3.79 22.52
N ILE A 102 30.20 -4.94 22.72
CA ILE A 102 29.67 -6.25 22.31
C ILE A 102 29.96 -7.31 23.36
N VAL A 103 28.94 -8.12 23.68
CA VAL A 103 29.06 -9.35 24.47
C VAL A 103 28.90 -10.55 23.54
N ILE A 104 29.84 -11.50 23.59
CA ILE A 104 29.86 -12.69 22.75
C ILE A 104 29.82 -13.94 23.64
N GLY A 105 28.99 -14.92 23.27
CA GLY A 105 28.90 -16.21 23.95
C GLY A 105 28.87 -17.39 22.97
N THR A 106 29.80 -18.33 23.14
CA THR A 106 29.94 -19.56 22.33
C THR A 106 29.14 -20.70 22.94
N HIS A 107 28.26 -21.34 22.17
CA HIS A 107 27.32 -22.36 22.64
C HIS A 107 27.51 -23.70 21.88
N HIS A 108 27.49 -24.81 22.62
CA HIS A 108 27.45 -26.19 22.08
C HIS A 108 26.22 -26.98 22.59
N ASP A 109 25.20 -26.31 23.12
CA ASP A 109 24.03 -26.95 23.74
C ASP A 109 23.03 -27.53 22.72
N SER A 110 23.30 -27.37 21.42
CA SER A 110 22.52 -27.93 20.32
C SER A 110 23.40 -28.70 19.34
N PRO A 111 22.84 -29.61 18.51
CA PRO A 111 23.60 -30.30 17.46
C PRO A 111 24.32 -29.35 16.48
N ARG A 112 23.80 -28.13 16.31
CA ARG A 112 24.45 -27.05 15.56
C ARG A 112 25.26 -26.21 16.52
N LYS A 113 26.57 -26.17 16.30
CA LYS A 113 27.42 -25.18 16.98
C LYS A 113 26.98 -23.78 16.56
N HIS A 114 26.92 -22.87 17.53
CA HIS A 114 26.50 -21.51 17.28
C HIS A 114 27.12 -20.52 18.28
N ILE A 115 27.28 -19.28 17.84
CA ILE A 115 27.85 -18.21 18.64
C ILE A 115 26.93 -16.99 18.58
N HIS A 116 26.62 -16.43 19.74
CA HIS A 116 25.77 -15.25 19.88
C HIS A 116 26.61 -14.00 20.09
N ALA A 117 26.15 -12.87 19.55
CA ALA A 117 26.69 -11.55 19.87
C ALA A 117 25.57 -10.55 20.13
N ILE A 118 25.69 -9.81 21.24
CA ILE A 118 24.82 -8.69 21.60
C ILE A 118 25.65 -7.42 21.53
N ALA A 119 25.29 -6.51 20.61
CA ALA A 119 25.94 -5.24 20.42
C ALA A 119 25.07 -4.07 20.92
N ASN A 120 25.72 -3.05 21.48
CA ASN A 120 25.11 -1.75 21.68
C ASN A 120 25.25 -0.93 20.40
N THR A 121 24.14 -0.58 19.77
CA THR A 121 24.18 0.25 18.55
C THR A 121 24.54 1.71 18.83
N VAL A 122 24.62 2.13 20.10
CA VAL A 122 25.17 3.45 20.46
C VAL A 122 26.67 3.33 20.63
N HIS A 123 27.43 4.15 19.91
CA HIS A 123 28.88 4.18 20.00
C HIS A 123 29.32 4.74 21.37
N PRO A 124 30.22 4.08 22.10
CA PRO A 124 30.56 4.44 23.49
C PRO A 124 31.18 5.83 23.65
N LEU A 125 32.05 6.25 22.71
CA LEU A 125 32.67 7.59 22.76
C LEU A 125 31.84 8.70 22.12
N THR A 126 31.26 8.46 20.93
CA THR A 126 30.60 9.52 20.15
C THR A 126 29.12 9.70 20.44
N GLY A 127 28.48 8.72 21.10
CA GLY A 127 27.03 8.66 21.28
C GLY A 127 26.23 8.51 19.98
N LYS A 128 26.90 8.36 18.82
CA LYS A 128 26.24 8.19 17.52
C LYS A 128 25.69 6.77 17.40
N THR A 129 24.56 6.66 16.71
CA THR A 129 23.90 5.36 16.49
C THR A 129 24.41 4.71 15.21
N TRP A 130 24.76 3.44 15.31
CA TRP A 130 25.05 2.59 14.17
C TRP A 130 23.81 2.43 13.28
N SER A 131 24.01 2.49 11.96
CA SER A 131 22.94 2.38 10.99
C SER A 131 22.63 0.91 10.69
N LYS A 132 21.43 0.47 11.08
CA LYS A 132 20.85 -0.85 10.74
C LYS A 132 20.51 -1.01 9.25
N SER A 133 20.82 -0.02 8.41
CA SER A 133 20.46 -0.07 7.00
C SER A 133 21.25 -1.17 6.28
N ASN A 134 20.53 -2.07 5.62
CA ASN A 134 21.07 -3.21 4.88
C ASN A 134 21.90 -4.17 5.76
N ASP A 135 21.60 -4.25 7.06
CA ASP A 135 22.24 -5.16 8.01
C ASP A 135 22.22 -6.62 7.51
N HIS A 136 21.08 -7.11 7.04
CA HIS A 136 20.95 -8.46 6.47
C HIS A 136 21.85 -8.69 5.25
N GLN A 137 21.99 -7.69 4.37
CA GLN A 137 22.84 -7.82 3.18
C GLN A 137 24.32 -7.86 3.57
N LYS A 138 24.73 -7.02 4.52
CA LYS A 138 26.11 -7.01 5.04
C LYS A 138 26.44 -8.33 5.74
N ALA A 139 25.56 -8.78 6.64
CA ALA A 139 25.72 -10.02 7.37
C ALA A 139 25.83 -11.22 6.42
N GLU A 140 24.99 -11.27 5.39
CA GLU A 140 25.05 -12.37 4.44
C GLU A 140 26.31 -12.35 3.57
N SER A 141 26.74 -11.17 3.12
CA SER A 141 28.01 -11.00 2.41
C SER A 141 29.18 -11.47 3.27
N ALA A 142 29.18 -11.13 4.56
CA ALA A 142 30.18 -11.57 5.52
C ALA A 142 30.14 -13.08 5.73
N CYS A 143 28.96 -13.70 5.83
CA CYS A 143 28.85 -15.15 5.90
C CYS A 143 29.49 -15.83 4.69
N ARG A 144 29.20 -15.36 3.47
CA ARG A 144 29.79 -15.94 2.25
C ARG A 144 31.31 -15.78 2.26
N GLN A 145 31.84 -14.66 2.77
CA GLN A 145 33.27 -14.43 2.86
C GLN A 145 33.94 -15.35 3.89
N ILE A 146 33.37 -15.47 5.10
CA ILE A 146 33.86 -16.36 6.16
C ILE A 146 33.83 -17.83 5.71
N GLU A 147 32.80 -18.24 4.98
CA GLU A 147 32.74 -19.59 4.39
C GLU A 147 33.91 -19.84 3.43
N LEU A 148 34.28 -18.86 2.60
CA LEU A 148 35.45 -18.98 1.72
C LEU A 148 36.76 -19.01 2.50
N ASP A 149 36.91 -18.13 3.49
CA ASP A 149 38.16 -17.93 4.23
C ASP A 149 38.46 -19.12 5.15
N GLN A 150 37.43 -19.72 5.75
CA GLN A 150 37.57 -20.86 6.66
C GLN A 150 37.30 -22.22 5.98
N GLY A 151 36.88 -22.24 4.71
CA GLY A 151 36.65 -23.47 3.93
C GLY A 151 35.35 -24.21 4.26
N TRP A 152 34.30 -23.49 4.65
CA TRP A 152 32.98 -24.06 4.95
C TRP A 152 32.11 -24.25 3.70
N SER A 153 31.10 -25.11 3.84
CA SER A 153 30.10 -25.27 2.79
C SER A 153 29.18 -24.06 2.71
N HIS A 154 28.79 -23.70 1.49
CA HIS A 154 27.91 -22.55 1.26
C HIS A 154 26.46 -22.93 1.52
N ASP A 155 25.82 -22.22 2.45
CA ASP A 155 24.39 -22.34 2.70
C ASP A 155 23.53 -21.61 1.65
N ARG A 156 22.24 -21.97 1.56
CA ARG A 156 21.26 -21.26 0.73
C ARG A 156 20.82 -19.98 1.42
N GLY A 157 21.57 -18.90 1.17
CA GLY A 157 21.24 -17.55 1.62
C GLY A 157 20.03 -16.91 0.93
N ARG A 158 19.71 -15.66 1.29
CA ARG A 158 18.69 -14.82 0.64
C ARG A 158 19.17 -14.24 -0.70
N PHE A 159 20.47 -14.12 -0.89
CA PHE A 159 21.11 -13.55 -2.07
C PHE A 159 21.95 -14.62 -2.79
N ASP A 160 21.85 -14.64 -4.12
CA ASP A 160 22.85 -15.34 -4.92
C ASP A 160 24.19 -14.57 -4.85
N PHE A 161 25.31 -15.25 -5.05
CA PHE A 161 26.63 -14.63 -5.05
C PHE A 161 27.54 -15.25 -6.11
N ASP A 162 28.57 -14.51 -6.50
CA ASP A 162 29.69 -15.02 -7.29
C ASP A 162 30.98 -14.94 -6.45
N VAL A 163 31.94 -15.80 -6.76
CA VAL A 163 33.29 -15.74 -6.19
C VAL A 163 34.21 -15.09 -7.22
N VAL A 164 34.78 -13.94 -6.85
CA VAL A 164 35.69 -13.18 -7.71
C VAL A 164 37.08 -13.22 -7.08
N GLU A 165 38.10 -13.52 -7.88
CA GLU A 165 39.48 -13.46 -7.43
C GLU A 165 40.03 -12.04 -7.61
N ARG A 166 40.48 -11.42 -6.51
CA ARG A 166 41.14 -10.11 -6.53
C ARG A 166 42.42 -10.18 -5.73
N ALA A 167 43.53 -9.78 -6.36
CA ALA A 167 44.85 -9.76 -5.73
C ALA A 167 45.26 -11.09 -5.06
N GLY A 168 44.84 -12.23 -5.63
CA GLY A 168 45.13 -13.57 -5.10
C GLY A 168 44.21 -14.05 -3.96
N SER A 169 43.23 -13.23 -3.55
CA SER A 169 42.21 -13.61 -2.56
C SER A 169 40.85 -13.84 -3.22
N LYS A 170 40.13 -14.86 -2.77
CA LYS A 170 38.75 -15.14 -3.19
C LYS A 170 37.80 -14.25 -2.42
N ILE A 171 37.00 -13.45 -3.12
CA ILE A 171 36.04 -12.53 -2.53
C ILE A 171 34.62 -12.90 -2.95
N ALA A 172 33.72 -13.04 -1.98
CA ALA A 172 32.30 -13.25 -2.24
C ALA A 172 31.61 -11.93 -2.59
N VAL A 173 30.95 -11.87 -3.75
CA VAL A 173 30.18 -10.70 -4.19
C VAL A 173 28.71 -11.09 -4.39
N LEU A 174 27.82 -10.50 -3.58
CA LEU A 174 26.39 -10.73 -3.70
C LEU A 174 25.83 -10.17 -5.02
N LYS A 175 25.01 -10.96 -5.71
CA LYS A 175 24.30 -10.54 -6.92
C LYS A 175 23.15 -9.59 -6.56
N PRO A 176 23.10 -8.40 -7.17
CA PRO A 176 21.95 -7.52 -7.01
C PRO A 176 20.72 -8.13 -7.69
N ASN A 177 19.56 -8.07 -7.02
CA ASN A 177 18.29 -8.41 -7.66
C ASN A 177 17.84 -7.25 -8.57
N THR A 178 18.25 -7.30 -9.84
CA THR A 178 17.98 -6.27 -10.85
C THR A 178 16.49 -6.06 -11.07
N ASP A 179 15.71 -7.12 -11.14
CA ASP A 179 14.28 -7.06 -11.49
C ASP A 179 13.48 -6.38 -10.38
N ALA A 180 13.76 -6.75 -9.12
CA ALA A 180 13.15 -6.10 -7.96
C ALA A 180 13.53 -4.61 -7.90
N TRP A 181 14.78 -4.26 -8.25
CA TRP A 181 15.24 -2.88 -8.28
C TRP A 181 14.60 -2.07 -9.42
N GLN A 182 14.47 -2.65 -10.62
CA GLN A 182 13.79 -2.03 -11.76
C GLN A 182 12.32 -1.78 -11.45
N LYS A 183 11.60 -2.78 -10.90
CA LYS A 183 10.21 -2.64 -10.47
C LYS A 183 10.05 -1.53 -9.43
N LYS A 184 10.90 -1.52 -8.40
CA LYS A 184 10.90 -0.48 -7.35
C LYS A 184 11.18 0.90 -7.92
N THR A 185 12.04 1.00 -8.93
CA THR A 185 12.38 2.25 -9.61
C THR A 185 11.21 2.74 -10.47
N ALA A 186 10.56 1.86 -11.22
CA ALA A 186 9.35 2.15 -12.00
C ALA A 186 8.19 2.62 -11.09
N ASP A 187 7.91 1.89 -10.00
CA ASP A 187 6.90 2.28 -9.02
C ASP A 187 7.18 3.67 -8.44
N ARG A 188 8.44 3.94 -8.06
CA ARG A 188 8.84 5.25 -7.55
C ARG A 188 8.73 6.35 -8.59
N ALA A 189 8.94 6.06 -9.88
CA ALA A 189 8.81 7.03 -10.96
C ALA A 189 7.37 7.55 -11.08
N VAL A 190 6.38 6.67 -10.91
CA VAL A 190 4.93 7.02 -10.88
C VAL A 190 4.43 7.46 -9.49
N GLY A 191 5.35 7.58 -8.53
CA GLY A 191 5.04 8.02 -7.16
C GLY A 191 4.33 6.96 -6.31
N LYS A 192 4.33 5.69 -6.73
CA LYS A 192 3.81 4.57 -5.95
C LYS A 192 4.82 4.19 -4.88
N ARG A 193 4.40 4.24 -3.62
CA ARG A 193 5.24 3.91 -2.46
C ARG A 193 4.47 3.09 -1.44
N PRO A 194 5.10 2.10 -0.79
CA PRO A 194 4.50 1.41 0.34
C PRO A 194 4.12 2.40 1.45
N LYS A 195 3.00 2.15 2.13
CA LYS A 195 2.58 2.91 3.31
C LYS A 195 3.66 2.82 4.38
N THR A 196 4.06 3.96 4.93
CA THR A 196 4.99 4.02 6.05
C THR A 196 4.27 3.65 7.35
N SER A 197 5.03 3.34 8.41
CA SER A 197 4.44 3.15 9.74
C SER A 197 3.70 4.39 10.24
N GLY A 198 4.18 5.59 9.87
CA GLY A 198 3.49 6.85 10.14
C GLY A 198 2.15 6.94 9.44
N ASP A 199 2.10 6.57 8.15
CA ASP A 199 0.86 6.58 7.37
C ASP A 199 -0.17 5.60 7.95
N LEU A 200 0.26 4.37 8.28
CA LEU A 200 -0.60 3.36 8.89
C LEU A 200 -1.09 3.77 10.28
N LYS A 201 -0.25 4.43 11.08
CA LYS A 201 -0.65 4.95 12.40
C LYS A 201 -1.68 6.07 12.24
N PHE A 202 -1.44 7.00 11.33
CA PHE A 202 -2.38 8.06 11.00
C PHE A 202 -3.72 7.49 10.55
N GLU A 203 -3.70 6.53 9.63
CA GLU A 203 -4.89 5.81 9.14
C GLU A 203 -5.62 5.09 10.27
N LYS A 204 -4.91 4.41 11.16
CA LYS A 204 -5.53 3.73 12.31
C LYS A 204 -6.15 4.71 13.31
N THR A 205 -5.49 5.84 13.57
CA THR A 205 -5.96 6.82 14.56
C THR A 205 -7.10 7.68 14.01
N THR A 206 -7.04 8.03 12.73
CA THR A 206 -8.00 8.96 12.13
C THR A 206 -9.08 8.27 11.31
N GLY A 207 -8.85 7.02 10.87
CA GLY A 207 -9.71 6.30 9.93
C GLY A 207 -9.49 6.69 8.47
N PHE A 208 -8.53 7.58 8.15
CA PHE A 208 -8.38 8.19 6.83
C PHE A 208 -7.01 7.93 6.20
N GLU A 209 -7.00 7.67 4.90
CA GLU A 209 -5.76 7.60 4.12
C GLU A 209 -5.03 8.94 4.08
N THR A 210 -3.70 8.88 4.10
CA THR A 210 -2.88 10.09 3.98
C THR A 210 -2.99 10.70 2.57
N PHE A 211 -2.90 12.04 2.46
CA PHE A 211 -2.94 12.73 1.16
C PHE A 211 -1.94 12.14 0.15
N ALA A 212 -0.75 11.72 0.60
CA ALA A 212 0.25 11.09 -0.26
C ALA A 212 -0.21 9.77 -0.91
N GLN A 213 -1.09 9.01 -0.24
CA GLN A 213 -1.64 7.75 -0.74
C GLN A 213 -2.93 7.97 -1.55
N ALA A 214 -3.68 9.02 -1.22
CA ALA A 214 -4.95 9.35 -1.86
C ALA A 214 -4.81 10.12 -3.21
N ILE A 215 -3.60 10.41 -3.69
CA ILE A 215 -3.38 11.20 -4.92
C ILE A 215 -3.90 10.45 -6.15
N PRO A 216 -4.94 10.96 -6.85
CA PRO A 216 -5.48 10.31 -8.05
C PRO A 216 -4.50 10.32 -9.22
N ALA A 217 -4.54 9.29 -10.07
CA ALA A 217 -3.72 9.22 -11.28
C ALA A 217 -3.91 10.41 -12.23
N PRO A 218 -5.15 10.92 -12.49
CA PRO A 218 -5.35 12.10 -13.32
C PRO A 218 -4.67 13.36 -12.75
N LEU A 219 -4.68 13.54 -11.42
CA LEU A 219 -4.00 14.67 -10.77
C LEU A 219 -2.48 14.57 -10.95
N LYS A 220 -1.90 13.37 -10.85
CA LYS A 220 -0.48 13.15 -11.13
C LYS A 220 -0.11 13.46 -12.58
N GLN A 221 -0.98 13.13 -13.53
CA GLN A 221 -0.78 13.43 -14.95
C GLN A 221 -0.84 14.94 -15.22
N LYS A 222 -1.84 15.64 -14.68
CA LYS A 222 -1.94 17.11 -14.77
C LYS A 222 -0.72 17.78 -14.14
N PHE A 223 -0.34 17.37 -12.94
CA PHE A 223 0.89 17.83 -12.28
C PHE A 223 2.13 17.63 -13.15
N ALA A 224 2.27 16.44 -13.75
CA ALA A 224 3.38 16.14 -14.64
C ALA A 224 3.43 17.04 -15.88
N ALA A 225 2.26 17.31 -16.49
CA ALA A 225 2.15 18.20 -17.64
C ALA A 225 2.51 19.64 -17.28
N THR A 226 2.03 20.14 -16.13
CA THR A 226 2.36 21.48 -15.63
C THR A 226 3.86 21.63 -15.37
N VAL A 227 4.49 20.64 -14.74
CA VAL A 227 5.95 20.68 -14.50
C VAL A 227 6.73 20.66 -15.82
N ALA A 228 6.29 19.88 -16.81
CA ALA A 228 6.96 19.81 -18.10
C ALA A 228 6.80 21.08 -18.95
N GLY A 229 5.70 21.82 -18.77
CA GLY A 229 5.44 23.08 -19.48
C GLY A 229 6.05 24.31 -18.83
N ALA A 230 6.49 24.23 -17.57
CA ALA A 230 7.13 25.34 -16.88
C ALA A 230 8.62 25.46 -17.28
N SER A 231 9.10 26.69 -17.45
CA SER A 231 10.51 27.02 -17.70
C SER A 231 11.18 27.72 -16.51
N SER A 232 10.38 28.18 -15.53
CA SER A 232 10.85 28.85 -14.31
C SER A 232 10.08 28.41 -13.07
N TRP A 233 10.65 28.68 -11.88
CA TRP A 233 9.96 28.46 -10.61
C TRP A 233 8.65 29.24 -10.52
N GLN A 234 8.59 30.45 -11.07
CA GLN A 234 7.39 31.28 -11.08
C GLN A 234 6.29 30.66 -11.94
N GLU A 235 6.61 30.23 -13.17
CA GLU A 235 5.64 29.55 -14.03
C GLU A 235 5.14 28.25 -13.41
N LEU A 236 6.01 27.51 -12.73
CA LEU A 236 5.62 26.33 -11.98
C LEU A 236 4.64 26.71 -10.85
N HIS A 237 4.96 27.71 -10.04
CA HIS A 237 4.08 28.15 -8.94
C HIS A 237 2.72 28.63 -9.44
N THR A 238 2.67 29.39 -10.54
CA THR A 238 1.41 29.82 -11.18
C THR A 238 0.62 28.62 -11.71
N GLY A 239 1.28 27.70 -12.42
CA GLY A 239 0.62 26.52 -12.97
C GLY A 239 0.13 25.54 -11.89
N LEU A 240 0.88 25.38 -10.80
CA LEU A 240 0.45 24.59 -9.65
C LEU A 240 -0.68 25.29 -8.88
N GLY A 241 -0.60 26.61 -8.75
CA GLY A 241 -1.67 27.43 -8.17
C GLY A 241 -2.98 27.25 -8.92
N ALA A 242 -2.92 27.17 -10.25
CA ALA A 242 -4.07 26.88 -11.08
C ALA A 242 -4.67 25.46 -10.89
N MET A 243 -3.96 24.57 -10.19
CA MET A 243 -4.49 23.27 -9.78
C MET A 243 -4.86 23.21 -8.28
N GLY A 244 -4.80 24.34 -7.57
CA GLY A 244 -5.01 24.41 -6.13
C GLY A 244 -3.84 23.84 -5.31
N LEU A 245 -2.65 23.73 -5.91
CA LEU A 245 -1.46 23.13 -5.30
C LEU A 245 -0.37 24.18 -5.04
N THR A 246 0.41 23.98 -3.99
CA THR A 246 1.62 24.75 -3.71
C THR A 246 2.85 23.85 -3.72
N PHE A 247 4.00 24.39 -4.11
CA PHE A 247 5.29 23.70 -3.98
C PHE A 247 6.17 24.47 -3.00
N SER A 248 6.64 23.78 -1.95
CA SER A 248 7.48 24.38 -0.91
C SER A 248 8.66 23.50 -0.54
N LYS A 249 9.79 24.11 -0.18
CA LYS A 249 10.97 23.42 0.35
C LYS A 249 10.76 23.10 1.83
N PHE A 250 11.10 21.88 2.26
CA PHE A 250 11.03 21.48 3.65
C PHE A 250 12.19 20.54 4.02
N GLY A 251 13.12 21.04 4.84
CA GLY A 251 14.37 20.34 5.16
C GLY A 251 15.17 20.03 3.89
N SER A 252 15.63 18.79 3.74
CA SER A 252 16.32 18.31 2.53
C SER A 252 15.38 17.90 1.39
N GLY A 253 14.06 18.13 1.52
CA GLY A 253 13.05 17.71 0.55
C GLY A 253 12.13 18.84 0.09
N ALA A 254 11.09 18.47 -0.64
CA ALA A 254 9.99 19.35 -1.03
C ALA A 254 8.64 18.75 -0.66
N ARG A 255 7.67 19.62 -0.42
CA ARG A 255 6.27 19.32 -0.11
C ARG A 255 5.38 19.96 -1.17
N ILE A 256 4.35 19.21 -1.54
CA ILE A 256 3.23 19.71 -2.33
C ILE A 256 2.05 19.84 -1.39
N GLY A 257 1.62 21.07 -1.13
CA GLY A 257 0.49 21.40 -0.27
C GLY A 257 -0.75 21.70 -1.09
N ILE A 258 -1.91 21.70 -0.44
CA ILE A 258 -3.16 22.20 -1.01
C ILE A 258 -3.34 23.66 -0.57
N ILE A 259 -3.66 24.56 -1.49
CA ILE A 259 -3.91 25.97 -1.18
C ILE A 259 -5.07 26.08 -0.18
N GLY A 260 -4.87 26.83 0.91
CA GLY A 260 -5.87 27.01 1.96
C GLY A 260 -5.99 25.83 2.95
N SER A 261 -5.17 24.78 2.82
CA SER A 261 -5.14 23.63 3.74
C SER A 261 -3.76 23.43 4.40
N THR A 262 -3.73 22.69 5.52
CA THR A 262 -2.49 22.26 6.19
C THR A 262 -1.96 20.93 5.67
N GLU A 263 -2.71 20.26 4.78
CA GLU A 263 -2.32 18.98 4.21
C GLU A 263 -1.22 19.12 3.17
N PHE A 264 -0.30 18.15 3.16
CA PHE A 264 0.80 18.10 2.23
C PHE A 264 1.22 16.67 1.92
N ALA A 265 1.79 16.47 0.74
CA ALA A 265 2.50 15.24 0.35
C ALA A 265 3.96 15.58 0.06
N LYS A 266 4.86 14.61 0.23
CA LYS A 266 6.23 14.78 -0.28
C LYS A 266 6.16 14.92 -1.81
N ALA A 267 6.94 15.82 -2.40
CA ALA A 267 6.95 15.99 -3.86
C ALA A 267 7.24 14.66 -4.61
N SER A 268 8.07 13.81 -4.00
CA SER A 268 8.36 12.47 -4.51
C SER A 268 7.18 11.47 -4.53
N ALA A 269 6.03 11.82 -3.94
CA ALA A 269 4.78 11.05 -4.01
C ALA A 269 4.03 11.26 -5.34
N PHE A 270 4.29 12.38 -6.02
CA PHE A 270 3.85 12.61 -7.40
C PHE A 270 4.78 11.93 -8.41
N GLY A 271 6.02 11.62 -8.01
CA GLY A 271 7.02 10.92 -8.81
C GLY A 271 8.43 11.22 -8.33
N SER A 272 9.33 10.23 -8.40
CA SER A 272 10.73 10.36 -7.94
C SER A 272 11.55 11.41 -8.69
N LYS A 273 11.07 11.88 -9.85
CA LYS A 273 11.69 12.96 -10.63
C LYS A 273 11.38 14.37 -10.10
N TYR A 274 10.36 14.52 -9.25
CA TYR A 274 9.95 15.82 -8.71
C TYR A 274 10.53 16.12 -7.32
N SER A 275 11.59 15.42 -6.91
CA SER A 275 12.34 15.76 -5.69
C SER A 275 13.01 17.13 -5.83
N ILE A 276 13.15 17.88 -4.73
CA ILE A 276 13.76 19.22 -4.75
C ILE A 276 15.09 19.28 -5.50
N ALA A 277 16.01 18.33 -5.26
CA ALA A 277 17.32 18.32 -5.93
C ALA A 277 17.23 18.18 -7.46
N LYS A 278 16.26 17.42 -7.97
CA LYS A 278 16.03 17.26 -9.41
C LYS A 278 15.30 18.45 -10.02
N MET A 279 14.40 19.06 -9.25
CA MET A 279 13.74 20.30 -9.66
C MET A 279 14.72 21.47 -9.68
N GLU A 280 15.61 21.59 -8.68
CA GLU A 280 16.69 22.58 -8.66
C GLU A 280 17.70 22.38 -9.80
N ALA A 281 17.95 21.12 -10.21
CA ALA A 281 18.75 20.84 -11.40
C ALA A 281 18.09 21.27 -12.73
N ALA A 282 16.74 21.30 -12.76
CA ALA A 282 15.99 21.69 -13.96
C ALA A 282 15.71 23.21 -14.02
N PHE A 283 15.39 23.83 -12.88
CA PHE A 283 14.92 25.23 -12.78
C PHE A 283 15.93 26.18 -12.12
N GLY A 284 17.08 25.68 -11.67
CA GLY A 284 18.04 26.43 -10.85
C GLY A 284 17.65 26.50 -9.37
N PRO A 285 18.35 27.30 -8.55
CA PRO A 285 18.09 27.42 -7.12
C PRO A 285 16.62 27.71 -6.82
N PHE A 286 16.06 27.04 -5.80
CA PHE A 286 14.65 27.18 -5.44
C PHE A 286 14.28 28.64 -5.14
N GLN A 287 13.17 29.10 -5.73
CA GLN A 287 12.59 30.42 -5.48
C GLN A 287 11.17 30.26 -4.93
N GLU A 288 10.86 31.01 -3.87
CA GLU A 288 9.50 31.09 -3.33
C GLU A 288 8.56 31.83 -4.31
N PRO A 289 7.24 31.54 -4.27
CA PRO A 289 6.27 32.29 -5.07
C PRO A 289 6.33 33.78 -4.70
N LYS A 290 6.42 34.64 -5.71
CA LYS A 290 6.49 36.11 -5.51
C LYS A 290 5.18 36.69 -4.98
N GLU A 291 4.07 36.12 -5.41
CA GLU A 291 2.72 36.50 -5.00
C GLU A 291 1.93 35.25 -4.65
N ALA A 292 0.98 35.39 -3.73
CA ALA A 292 0.01 34.33 -3.49
C ALA A 292 -0.84 34.15 -4.74
N TYR A 293 -1.07 32.90 -5.16
CA TYR A 293 -1.97 32.62 -6.27
C TYR A 293 -3.36 33.16 -5.94
N ALA A 294 -3.89 34.00 -6.83
CA ALA A 294 -5.26 34.48 -6.82
C ALA A 294 -5.95 33.94 -8.08
N ASN A 295 -7.15 33.37 -7.92
CA ASN A 295 -7.95 32.88 -9.04
C ASN A 295 -8.62 34.06 -9.76
N ASP A 296 -8.05 34.47 -10.89
CA ASP A 296 -8.50 35.57 -11.75
C ASP A 296 -9.70 35.20 -12.65
N VAL A 297 -10.02 33.91 -12.76
CA VAL A 297 -11.19 33.39 -13.50
C VAL A 297 -12.48 33.50 -12.69
N LYS A 298 -12.38 33.80 -11.39
CA LYS A 298 -13.54 33.96 -10.51
C LYS A 298 -14.33 35.22 -10.88
N ALA A 299 -15.55 35.03 -11.38
CA ALA A 299 -16.53 36.12 -11.50
C ALA A 299 -17.11 36.50 -10.13
N ASP A 300 -17.59 37.75 -10.02
CA ASP A 300 -18.37 38.20 -8.87
C ASP A 300 -19.59 37.29 -8.69
N HIS A 301 -19.70 36.66 -7.52
CA HIS A 301 -20.78 35.72 -7.26
C HIS A 301 -22.10 36.47 -7.07
N VAL A 302 -22.94 36.46 -8.10
CA VAL A 302 -24.33 36.93 -8.04
C VAL A 302 -25.24 35.73 -7.86
N ALA A 303 -25.78 35.55 -6.65
CA ALA A 303 -26.62 34.40 -6.33
C ALA A 303 -27.96 34.44 -7.09
N ILE A 304 -28.18 33.46 -7.98
CA ILE A 304 -29.46 33.27 -8.68
C ILE A 304 -30.35 32.25 -7.95
N GLY A 305 -29.75 31.22 -7.34
CA GLY A 305 -30.47 30.23 -6.56
C GLY A 305 -29.73 29.88 -5.27
N SER A 306 -30.45 29.56 -4.21
CA SER A 306 -29.86 29.12 -2.96
C SER A 306 -30.62 27.99 -2.28
N ILE A 307 -29.86 27.17 -1.57
CA ILE A 307 -30.34 26.09 -0.70
C ILE A 307 -29.94 26.45 0.71
N THR A 308 -30.91 26.50 1.62
CA THR A 308 -30.69 26.81 3.05
C THR A 308 -31.19 25.66 3.90
N CYS A 309 -30.58 25.50 5.08
CA CYS A 309 -31.10 24.66 6.15
C CYS A 309 -31.73 25.54 7.23
N ALA A 310 -32.90 25.16 7.76
CA ALA A 310 -33.44 25.73 9.00
C ALA A 310 -32.83 24.97 10.18
N PRO A 311 -31.95 25.57 11.00
CA PRO A 311 -31.32 24.85 12.11
C PRO A 311 -32.32 24.61 13.25
N SER A 312 -32.28 23.43 13.88
CA SER A 312 -32.89 23.26 15.21
C SER A 312 -32.01 23.98 16.26
N PRO A 313 -32.55 24.40 17.42
CA PRO A 313 -31.80 25.11 18.47
C PRO A 313 -30.59 24.30 19.02
N GLU A 314 -30.66 22.96 18.97
CA GLU A 314 -29.52 22.10 19.33
C GLU A 314 -28.46 22.05 18.21
N GLY A 315 -28.89 22.22 16.95
CA GLY A 315 -28.02 22.38 15.78
C GLY A 315 -27.28 23.72 15.73
N GLU A 316 -27.76 24.77 16.41
CA GLU A 316 -27.13 26.11 16.46
C GLU A 316 -25.82 26.14 17.25
N LYS A 317 -25.70 25.37 18.34
CA LYS A 317 -24.43 25.18 19.08
C LYS A 317 -23.44 24.30 18.32
N ILE A 318 -23.94 23.31 17.57
CA ILE A 318 -23.14 22.45 16.70
C ILE A 318 -22.61 23.26 15.50
N THR A 319 -23.43 24.12 14.89
CA THR A 319 -23.04 24.92 13.72
C THR A 319 -22.06 26.05 14.04
N ARG A 320 -22.13 26.74 15.19
CA ARG A 320 -21.12 27.78 15.50
C ARG A 320 -19.75 27.23 15.93
N ALA A 321 -19.72 26.08 16.60
CA ALA A 321 -18.46 25.48 17.09
C ALA A 321 -17.84 24.45 16.12
N ALA A 322 -18.64 23.83 15.23
CA ALA A 322 -18.15 22.87 14.24
C ALA A 322 -17.88 23.47 12.84
N ALA A 323 -18.39 24.66 12.52
CA ALA A 323 -18.32 25.20 11.16
C ALA A 323 -16.99 25.84 10.75
N PHE A 324 -16.03 26.08 11.65
CA PHE A 324 -14.96 27.03 11.27
C PHE A 324 -13.57 26.45 11.00
N LYS A 325 -13.18 25.25 11.49
CA LYS A 325 -11.76 24.82 11.34
C LYS A 325 -11.45 23.34 11.09
N VAL A 326 -12.37 22.38 11.18
CA VAL A 326 -11.98 20.94 11.18
C VAL A 326 -12.72 20.07 10.15
N THR A 327 -13.91 20.46 9.69
CA THR A 327 -14.74 19.63 8.79
C THR A 327 -14.75 20.11 7.33
N LEU A 328 -14.71 21.42 7.09
CA LEU A 328 -15.05 21.99 5.77
C LEU A 328 -14.02 21.69 4.67
N LEU A 329 -12.80 21.30 5.06
CA LEU A 329 -11.69 21.00 4.14
C LEU A 329 -11.15 19.60 4.22
N ARG A 330 -11.36 18.84 5.30
CA ARG A 330 -10.72 17.52 5.47
C ARG A 330 -11.33 16.41 4.61
N ARG A 331 -12.35 16.78 3.83
CA ARG A 331 -12.77 16.08 2.61
C ARG A 331 -12.25 16.75 1.35
N THR A 332 -12.21 18.08 1.31
CA THR A 332 -13.16 18.96 0.63
C THR A 332 -14.35 18.27 -0.06
N TYR A 333 -14.20 17.08 -0.67
CA TYR A 333 -15.24 16.25 -1.29
C TYR A 333 -15.12 14.70 -1.26
N THR A 334 -14.64 14.03 -0.20
CA THR A 334 -14.54 12.55 -0.11
C THR A 334 -15.81 11.75 0.30
N ALA A 335 -17.01 12.35 0.35
CA ALA A 335 -18.30 11.65 0.09
C ALA A 335 -19.12 12.45 -0.93
N LEU A 336 -18.47 13.39 -1.61
CA LEU A 336 -19.02 13.91 -2.84
C LEU A 336 -18.76 12.82 -3.87
N HIS A 337 -19.68 11.87 -3.96
CA HIS A 337 -19.81 11.09 -5.18
C HIS A 337 -20.38 12.02 -6.23
N LEU A 338 -19.50 12.88 -6.77
CA LEU A 338 -19.74 13.53 -8.04
C LEU A 338 -19.57 12.48 -9.11
N ASP A 339 -20.48 12.49 -10.07
CA ASP A 339 -20.23 11.75 -11.30
C ASP A 339 -18.97 12.31 -11.99
N PRO A 340 -18.21 11.47 -12.73
CA PRO A 340 -16.96 11.91 -13.36
C PRO A 340 -17.13 13.13 -14.28
N VAL A 341 -18.30 13.29 -14.91
CA VAL A 341 -18.60 14.42 -15.80
C VAL A 341 -18.69 15.72 -15.00
N THR A 342 -19.40 15.72 -13.86
CA THR A 342 -19.46 16.89 -12.96
C THR A 342 -18.10 17.22 -12.35
N ALA A 343 -17.30 16.21 -11.99
CA ALA A 343 -15.95 16.42 -11.48
C ALA A 343 -15.02 17.04 -12.54
N GLU A 344 -15.18 16.66 -13.81
CA GLU A 344 -14.44 17.25 -14.93
C GLU A 344 -14.88 18.69 -15.25
N ALA A 345 -16.11 19.07 -14.91
CA ALA A 345 -16.63 20.42 -15.11
C ALA A 345 -16.08 21.43 -14.08
N ILE A 346 -15.60 20.97 -12.92
CA ILE A 346 -14.97 21.82 -11.90
C ILE A 346 -13.60 22.29 -12.41
N GLN A 347 -13.39 23.60 -12.39
CA GLN A 347 -12.12 24.21 -12.75
C GLN A 347 -11.28 24.53 -11.51
N PHE A 348 -11.88 25.15 -10.49
CA PHE A 348 -11.19 25.56 -9.26
C PHE A 348 -12.02 25.34 -8.00
N VAL A 349 -11.33 25.16 -6.88
CA VAL A 349 -11.89 25.11 -5.53
C VAL A 349 -11.10 26.09 -4.66
N ASP A 350 -11.69 27.26 -4.42
CA ASP A 350 -11.08 28.40 -3.76
C ASP A 350 -11.40 28.39 -2.27
N LEU A 351 -10.46 27.83 -1.50
CA LEU A 351 -10.60 27.55 -0.07
C LEU A 351 -10.12 28.69 0.82
N ALA A 352 -9.27 29.55 0.25
CA ALA A 352 -8.78 30.74 0.92
C ALA A 352 -9.84 31.87 0.96
N ASP A 353 -10.80 31.81 0.03
CA ASP A 353 -11.89 32.76 -0.05
C ASP A 353 -12.84 32.63 1.15
N LYS A 354 -13.39 33.77 1.56
CA LYS A 354 -14.35 33.85 2.66
C LYS A 354 -15.60 34.55 2.14
N PRO A 355 -16.69 33.83 1.86
CA PRO A 355 -16.89 32.37 1.97
C PRO A 355 -16.14 31.52 0.92
N PRO A 356 -15.85 30.23 1.19
CA PRO A 356 -15.25 29.31 0.21
C PRO A 356 -16.11 29.16 -1.04
N GLN A 357 -15.45 28.98 -2.19
CA GLN A 357 -16.09 28.98 -3.50
C GLN A 357 -15.59 27.86 -4.42
N ILE A 358 -16.44 27.40 -5.32
CA ILE A 358 -16.11 26.50 -6.44
C ILE A 358 -16.44 27.20 -7.72
N THR A 359 -15.52 27.12 -8.68
CA THR A 359 -15.66 27.71 -10.01
C THR A 359 -15.60 26.60 -11.06
N PHE A 360 -16.59 26.56 -11.93
CA PHE A 360 -16.70 25.60 -13.04
C PHE A 360 -16.08 26.18 -14.32
N LYS A 361 -15.80 25.31 -15.30
CA LYS A 361 -15.20 25.68 -16.60
C LYS A 361 -16.03 26.66 -17.43
N ASP A 362 -17.34 26.70 -17.19
CA ASP A 362 -18.28 27.63 -17.81
C ASP A 362 -18.35 28.99 -17.09
N GLY A 363 -17.54 29.19 -16.03
CA GLY A 363 -17.55 30.38 -15.19
C GLY A 363 -18.64 30.40 -14.12
N THR A 364 -19.49 29.36 -14.04
CA THR A 364 -20.50 29.27 -12.98
C THR A 364 -19.84 28.98 -11.64
N THR A 365 -20.48 29.43 -10.56
CA THR A 365 -19.89 29.38 -9.22
C THR A 365 -20.88 28.87 -8.19
N VAL A 366 -20.38 28.04 -7.27
CA VAL A 366 -21.11 27.58 -6.08
C VAL A 366 -20.36 28.06 -4.84
N VAL A 367 -21.06 28.75 -3.95
CA VAL A 367 -20.48 29.38 -2.76
C VAL A 367 -21.06 28.75 -1.50
N ASP A 368 -20.18 28.46 -0.54
CA ASP A 368 -20.52 27.86 0.74
C ASP A 368 -20.49 28.89 1.88
N HIS A 369 -21.67 29.30 2.35
CA HIS A 369 -21.81 30.22 3.49
C HIS A 369 -21.90 29.51 4.85
N GLY A 370 -21.76 28.19 4.89
CA GLY A 370 -21.90 27.36 6.09
C GLY A 370 -23.27 26.71 6.18
N ASP A 371 -24.32 27.48 6.48
CA ASP A 371 -25.74 27.07 6.59
C ASP A 371 -26.56 27.29 5.30
N LYS A 372 -25.96 27.96 4.33
CA LYS A 372 -26.52 28.29 3.03
C LYS A 372 -25.53 27.97 1.91
N LEU A 373 -26.03 27.39 0.83
CA LEU A 373 -25.31 27.24 -0.43
C LEU A 373 -25.97 28.12 -1.48
N SER A 374 -25.19 28.84 -2.28
CA SER A 374 -25.70 29.63 -3.40
C SER A 374 -24.99 29.28 -4.70
N THR A 375 -25.72 29.36 -5.82
CA THR A 375 -25.18 29.19 -7.17
C THR A 375 -25.42 30.43 -8.02
N SER A 376 -24.46 30.76 -8.89
CA SER A 376 -24.60 31.85 -9.85
C SER A 376 -25.43 31.48 -11.07
N GLN A 377 -25.63 30.19 -11.36
CA GLN A 377 -26.51 29.72 -12.45
C GLN A 377 -27.01 28.30 -12.16
N SER A 378 -28.20 27.95 -12.66
CA SER A 378 -28.77 26.60 -12.53
C SER A 378 -28.34 25.70 -13.70
N THR A 379 -27.21 25.02 -13.56
CA THR A 379 -26.72 23.96 -14.48
C THR A 379 -26.87 22.58 -13.83
N ARG A 380 -26.69 21.51 -14.60
CA ARG A 380 -26.77 20.14 -14.04
C ARG A 380 -25.64 19.90 -13.05
N GLU A 381 -24.46 20.41 -13.38
CA GLU A 381 -23.20 20.26 -12.65
C GLU A 381 -23.28 21.03 -11.32
N THR A 382 -23.75 22.27 -11.34
CA THR A 382 -23.92 23.10 -10.12
C THR A 382 -24.93 22.47 -9.16
N ARG A 383 -26.07 21.97 -9.66
CA ARG A 383 -27.07 21.28 -8.81
C ARG A 383 -26.54 19.96 -8.25
N ALA A 384 -25.85 19.16 -9.04
CA ALA A 384 -25.21 17.92 -8.58
C ALA A 384 -24.18 18.19 -7.46
N THR A 385 -23.35 19.24 -7.63
CA THR A 385 -22.39 19.67 -6.61
C THR A 385 -23.08 20.17 -5.35
N MET A 386 -24.11 21.01 -5.48
CA MET A 386 -24.89 21.48 -4.32
C MET A 386 -25.56 20.32 -3.57
N LEU A 387 -26.20 19.37 -4.29
CA LEU A 387 -26.83 18.19 -3.70
C LEU A 387 -25.83 17.35 -2.92
N ALA A 388 -24.68 17.11 -3.52
CA ALA A 388 -23.67 16.32 -2.88
C ALA A 388 -23.08 17.07 -1.66
N MET A 389 -22.96 18.41 -1.71
CA MET A 389 -22.53 19.23 -0.57
C MET A 389 -23.51 19.12 0.59
N VAL A 390 -24.81 19.19 0.29
CA VAL A 390 -25.90 19.01 1.27
C VAL A 390 -25.80 17.65 1.96
N LYS A 391 -25.59 16.56 1.19
CA LYS A 391 -25.37 15.21 1.75
C LYS A 391 -24.11 15.14 2.61
N ALA A 392 -23.00 15.71 2.15
CA ALA A 392 -21.73 15.70 2.87
C ALA A 392 -21.81 16.47 4.19
N LYS A 393 -22.64 17.52 4.25
CA LYS A 393 -22.93 18.30 5.46
C LYS A 393 -23.93 17.63 6.40
N GLY A 394 -24.61 16.58 5.96
CA GLY A 394 -25.61 15.86 6.76
C GLY A 394 -26.87 16.66 7.04
N TRP A 395 -27.28 17.55 6.12
CA TRP A 395 -28.50 18.33 6.31
C TRP A 395 -29.76 17.44 6.21
N PRO A 396 -30.63 17.43 7.22
CA PRO A 396 -31.81 16.54 7.24
C PRO A 396 -32.96 17.05 6.35
N ALA A 397 -33.06 18.35 6.17
CA ALA A 397 -34.09 19.00 5.35
C ALA A 397 -33.54 20.29 4.73
N VAL A 398 -34.10 20.68 3.60
CA VAL A 398 -33.65 21.86 2.84
C VAL A 398 -34.81 22.75 2.37
N THR A 399 -34.56 24.04 2.29
CA THR A 399 -35.45 25.04 1.68
C THR A 399 -34.79 25.62 0.44
N LEU A 400 -35.54 25.75 -0.64
CA LEU A 400 -35.07 26.24 -1.94
C LEU A 400 -35.57 27.66 -2.19
N THR A 401 -34.72 28.53 -2.72
CA THR A 401 -35.09 29.88 -3.16
C THR A 401 -34.42 30.18 -4.48
N GLY A 402 -35.15 30.78 -5.44
CA GLY A 402 -34.62 31.14 -6.76
C GLY A 402 -35.69 31.08 -7.85
N PRO A 403 -35.30 31.08 -9.13
CA PRO A 403 -36.19 30.92 -10.26
C PRO A 403 -37.04 29.64 -10.19
N PRO A 404 -38.27 29.64 -10.73
CA PRO A 404 -39.17 28.47 -10.70
C PRO A 404 -38.53 27.19 -11.27
N ASP A 405 -37.73 27.31 -12.33
CA ASP A 405 -37.06 26.16 -12.96
C ASP A 405 -35.97 25.55 -12.06
N PHE A 406 -35.20 26.39 -11.36
CA PHE A 406 -34.21 25.93 -10.38
C PHE A 406 -34.89 25.19 -9.23
N ILE A 407 -35.96 25.77 -8.67
CA ILE A 407 -36.72 25.18 -7.57
C ILE A 407 -37.27 23.81 -8.00
N ARG A 408 -37.87 23.72 -9.20
CA ARG A 408 -38.42 22.47 -9.72
C ARG A 408 -37.35 21.38 -9.90
N GLN A 409 -36.25 21.71 -10.57
CA GLN A 409 -35.19 20.73 -10.88
C GLN A 409 -34.47 20.27 -9.62
N MET A 410 -34.08 21.20 -8.75
CA MET A 410 -33.37 20.89 -7.51
C MET A 410 -34.25 20.11 -6.52
N ALA A 411 -35.56 20.42 -6.45
CA ALA A 411 -36.49 19.68 -5.58
C ALA A 411 -36.57 18.20 -5.96
N LEU A 412 -36.64 17.89 -7.25
CA LEU A 412 -36.67 16.51 -7.74
C LEU A 412 -35.36 15.76 -7.47
N GLU A 413 -34.22 16.42 -7.68
CA GLU A 413 -32.90 15.85 -7.42
C GLU A 413 -32.67 15.60 -5.91
N CYS A 414 -33.06 16.53 -5.04
CA CYS A 414 -33.03 16.36 -3.58
C CYS A 414 -33.95 15.21 -3.11
N ALA A 415 -35.19 15.17 -3.60
CA ALA A 415 -36.16 14.14 -3.23
C ALA A 415 -35.72 12.74 -3.69
N GLY A 416 -35.23 12.61 -4.93
CA GLY A 416 -34.67 11.36 -5.45
C GLY A 416 -33.43 10.90 -4.70
N ALA A 417 -32.73 11.81 -4.04
CA ALA A 417 -31.60 11.55 -3.16
C ALA A 417 -31.96 11.25 -1.70
N GLY A 418 -33.25 11.24 -1.34
CA GLY A 418 -33.72 10.92 0.01
C GLY A 418 -33.83 12.11 0.96
N LEU A 419 -33.69 13.35 0.48
CA LEU A 419 -33.74 14.57 1.30
C LEU A 419 -35.15 15.17 1.34
N ALA A 420 -35.60 15.61 2.52
CA ALA A 420 -36.87 16.32 2.66
C ALA A 420 -36.72 17.77 2.17
N VAL A 421 -37.61 18.21 1.28
CA VAL A 421 -37.63 19.59 0.76
C VAL A 421 -38.90 20.27 1.23
N HIS A 422 -38.77 21.47 1.79
CA HIS A 422 -39.89 22.26 2.33
C HIS A 422 -40.01 23.63 1.63
N GLY A 423 -41.23 24.18 1.61
CA GLY A 423 -41.51 25.51 1.06
C GLY A 423 -41.76 25.55 -0.46
N LEU A 424 -42.18 24.43 -1.06
CA LEU A 424 -42.47 24.34 -2.49
C LEU A 424 -43.94 24.67 -2.81
N PRO A 425 -44.25 25.14 -4.04
CA PRO A 425 -45.63 25.21 -4.52
C PRO A 425 -46.34 23.84 -4.44
N PRO A 426 -47.65 23.78 -4.12
CA PRO A 426 -48.36 22.52 -3.83
C PRO A 426 -48.24 21.43 -4.91
N ALA A 427 -48.24 21.82 -6.19
CA ALA A 427 -48.10 20.89 -7.31
C ALA A 427 -46.71 20.24 -7.39
N ILE A 428 -45.66 20.95 -6.97
CA ILE A 428 -44.28 20.44 -6.98
C ILE A 428 -44.00 19.62 -5.71
N GLN A 429 -44.57 20.03 -4.57
CA GLN A 429 -44.45 19.30 -3.32
C GLN A 429 -44.96 17.86 -3.45
N LEU A 430 -46.13 17.66 -4.10
CA LEU A 430 -46.69 16.33 -4.32
C LEU A 430 -45.74 15.40 -5.11
N VAL A 431 -45.10 15.92 -6.16
CA VAL A 431 -44.16 15.15 -6.98
C VAL A 431 -42.86 14.86 -6.21
N ALA A 432 -42.37 15.81 -5.43
CA ALA A 432 -41.21 15.63 -4.57
C ALA A 432 -41.48 14.57 -3.48
N ASP A 433 -42.65 14.59 -2.85
CA ASP A 433 -43.02 13.63 -1.81
C ASP A 433 -43.15 12.21 -2.38
N GLN A 434 -43.71 12.05 -3.58
CA GLN A 434 -43.74 10.77 -4.30
C GLN A 434 -42.33 10.25 -4.64
N ALA A 435 -41.44 11.12 -5.13
CA ALA A 435 -40.05 10.76 -5.44
C ALA A 435 -39.27 10.37 -4.17
N LEU A 436 -39.52 11.05 -3.05
CA LEU A 436 -38.92 10.74 -1.75
C LEU A 436 -39.39 9.38 -1.23
N ALA A 437 -40.68 9.06 -1.37
CA ALA A 437 -41.21 7.75 -0.98
C ALA A 437 -40.56 6.61 -1.80
N GLN A 438 -40.46 6.77 -3.12
CA GLN A 438 -39.78 5.81 -3.99
C GLN A 438 -38.28 5.68 -3.69
N ALA A 439 -37.61 6.78 -3.33
CA ALA A 439 -36.21 6.75 -2.94
C ALA A 439 -35.99 5.99 -1.62
N LYS A 440 -36.86 6.22 -0.62
CA LYS A 440 -36.83 5.49 0.67
C LYS A 440 -37.08 4.00 0.50
N GLU A 441 -38.04 3.62 -0.34
CA GLU A 441 -38.34 2.21 -0.62
C GLU A 441 -37.15 1.51 -1.29
N ARG A 442 -36.55 2.13 -2.32
CA ARG A 442 -35.33 1.62 -2.95
C ARG A 442 -34.16 1.50 -1.98
N GLN A 443 -33.97 2.50 -1.13
CA GLN A 443 -32.90 2.48 -0.11
C GLN A 443 -33.11 1.33 0.89
N SER A 444 -34.34 1.11 1.34
CA SER A 444 -34.68 -0.01 2.23
C SER A 444 -34.43 -1.37 1.56
N GLN A 445 -34.76 -1.52 0.27
CA GLN A 445 -34.47 -2.74 -0.49
C GLN A 445 -32.95 -2.99 -0.61
N ILE A 446 -32.17 -1.94 -0.87
CA ILE A 446 -30.69 -2.02 -0.93
C ILE A 446 -30.12 -2.41 0.43
N GLU A 447 -30.59 -1.81 1.51
CA GLU A 447 -30.14 -2.12 2.88
C GLU A 447 -30.50 -3.55 3.28
N GLN A 448 -31.70 -4.02 2.95
CA GLN A 448 -32.11 -5.41 3.16
C GLN A 448 -31.24 -6.38 2.36
N ALA A 449 -30.95 -6.07 1.09
CA ALA A 449 -30.07 -6.88 0.25
C ALA A 449 -28.62 -6.88 0.77
N ALA A 450 -28.11 -5.74 1.22
CA ALA A 450 -26.78 -5.61 1.80
C ALA A 450 -26.66 -6.38 3.13
N GLN A 451 -27.68 -6.29 3.99
CA GLN A 451 -27.75 -7.03 5.23
C GLN A 451 -27.84 -8.54 4.97
N ALA A 452 -28.68 -8.98 4.03
CA ALA A 452 -28.76 -10.38 3.64
C ALA A 452 -27.42 -10.92 3.08
N ALA A 453 -26.69 -10.09 2.32
CA ALA A 453 -25.36 -10.44 1.82
C ALA A 453 -24.32 -10.54 2.95
N LEU A 454 -24.38 -9.64 3.94
CA LEU A 454 -23.51 -9.67 5.13
C LEU A 454 -23.81 -10.90 5.98
N ASP A 455 -25.08 -11.20 6.22
CA ASP A 455 -25.51 -12.36 7.00
C ASP A 455 -25.08 -13.66 6.29
N GLY A 456 -25.21 -13.73 4.97
CA GLY A 456 -24.69 -14.84 4.17
C GLY A 456 -23.17 -14.99 4.29
N HIS A 457 -22.42 -13.88 4.28
CA HIS A 457 -20.96 -13.91 4.48
C HIS A 457 -20.57 -14.42 5.87
N LEU A 458 -21.27 -13.96 6.92
CA LEU A 458 -21.05 -14.40 8.30
C LEU A 458 -21.38 -15.89 8.47
N GLN A 459 -22.47 -16.36 7.89
CA GLN A 459 -22.82 -17.79 7.89
C GLN A 459 -21.77 -18.64 7.17
N ASP A 460 -21.27 -18.19 6.02
CA ASP A 460 -20.18 -18.86 5.30
C ASP A 460 -18.87 -18.87 6.12
N GLN A 461 -18.57 -17.81 6.88
CA GLN A 461 -17.43 -17.77 7.81
C GLN A 461 -17.59 -18.78 8.96
N VAL A 462 -18.74 -18.82 9.61
CA VAL A 462 -19.03 -19.75 10.71
C VAL A 462 -18.95 -21.20 10.22
N ALA A 463 -19.52 -21.51 9.05
CA ALA A 463 -19.41 -22.83 8.45
C ALA A 463 -17.95 -23.22 8.15
N ARG A 464 -17.13 -22.27 7.70
CA ARG A 464 -15.70 -22.49 7.48
C ARG A 464 -14.93 -22.77 8.77
N GLU A 465 -15.19 -22.00 9.83
CA GLU A 465 -14.55 -22.19 11.13
C GLU A 465 -14.92 -23.53 11.78
N ALA A 466 -16.18 -23.96 11.64
CA ALA A 466 -16.62 -25.29 12.08
C ALA A 466 -15.83 -26.40 11.36
N VAL A 467 -15.69 -26.32 10.03
CA VAL A 467 -14.91 -27.29 9.24
C VAL A 467 -13.43 -27.28 9.63
N LEU A 468 -12.82 -26.12 9.86
CA LEU A 468 -11.43 -26.02 10.30
C LEU A 468 -11.23 -26.65 11.69
N THR A 469 -12.17 -26.44 12.61
CA THR A 469 -12.16 -27.02 13.95
C THR A 469 -12.25 -28.55 13.89
N THR A 470 -13.20 -29.10 13.14
CA THR A 470 -13.31 -30.56 12.95
C THR A 470 -12.05 -31.16 12.34
N ASN A 471 -11.48 -30.50 11.33
CA ASN A 471 -10.22 -30.93 10.72
C ASN A 471 -9.03 -30.90 11.69
N ALA A 472 -8.99 -29.92 12.60
CA ALA A 472 -7.96 -29.82 13.63
C ALA A 472 -8.11 -30.94 14.67
N GLU A 473 -9.34 -31.23 15.10
CA GLU A 473 -9.66 -32.34 16.02
C GLU A 473 -9.28 -33.70 15.41
N ASP A 474 -9.58 -33.91 14.12
CA ASP A 474 -9.21 -35.14 13.40
C ASP A 474 -7.69 -35.34 13.33
N ARG A 475 -6.94 -34.26 13.08
CA ARG A 475 -5.47 -34.30 13.10
C ARG A 475 -4.93 -34.58 14.50
N ALA A 476 -5.51 -33.95 15.53
CA ALA A 476 -5.10 -34.14 16.92
C ALA A 476 -5.36 -35.58 17.39
N ARG A 477 -6.53 -36.16 17.09
CA ARG A 477 -6.85 -37.57 17.38
C ARG A 477 -5.83 -38.53 16.74
N ARG A 478 -5.47 -38.27 15.48
CA ARG A 478 -4.49 -39.10 14.76
C ARG A 478 -3.08 -38.98 15.35
N ALA A 479 -2.67 -37.76 15.70
CA ALA A 479 -1.37 -37.52 16.33
C ALA A 479 -1.27 -38.25 17.68
N ALA A 480 -2.37 -38.27 18.47
CA ALA A 480 -2.44 -39.02 19.72
C ALA A 480 -2.30 -40.54 19.50
N GLN A 481 -3.04 -41.12 18.54
CA GLN A 481 -2.94 -42.55 18.21
C GLN A 481 -1.55 -42.94 17.68
N ALA A 482 -0.95 -42.11 16.83
CA ALA A 482 0.40 -42.33 16.34
C ALA A 482 1.44 -42.27 17.48
N ALA A 483 1.28 -41.32 18.41
CA ALA A 483 2.13 -41.20 19.59
C ALA A 483 2.05 -42.44 20.49
N GLU A 484 0.85 -42.97 20.72
CA GLU A 484 0.62 -44.20 21.48
C GLU A 484 1.32 -45.41 20.83
N ILE A 485 1.12 -45.64 19.53
CA ILE A 485 1.77 -46.72 18.78
C ILE A 485 3.30 -46.59 18.83
N THR A 486 3.84 -45.37 18.66
CA THR A 486 5.29 -45.14 18.77
C THR A 486 5.81 -45.31 20.20
N GLY A 487 5.00 -44.98 21.21
CA GLY A 487 5.32 -45.13 22.63
C GLY A 487 5.38 -46.60 23.05
N GLU A 488 4.41 -47.41 22.64
CA GLU A 488 4.40 -48.86 22.85
C GLU A 488 5.64 -49.52 22.22
N ALA A 489 5.94 -49.19 20.97
CA ALA A 489 7.11 -49.73 20.28
C ALA A 489 8.42 -49.33 20.97
N LYS A 490 8.51 -48.09 21.49
CA LYS A 490 9.66 -47.62 22.24
C LYS A 490 9.79 -48.33 23.59
N ALA A 491 8.69 -48.53 24.32
CA ALA A 491 8.69 -49.28 25.58
C ALA A 491 9.15 -50.73 25.39
N VAL A 492 8.72 -51.39 24.29
CA VAL A 492 9.20 -52.73 23.92
C VAL A 492 10.69 -52.71 23.60
N GLN A 493 11.19 -51.71 22.87
CA GLN A 493 12.62 -51.58 22.58
C GLN A 493 13.47 -51.33 23.83
N ASP A 494 12.99 -50.48 24.73
CA ASP A 494 13.64 -50.16 25.99
C ASP A 494 13.70 -51.38 26.91
N ALA A 495 12.64 -52.21 26.94
CA ALA A 495 12.60 -53.47 27.69
C ALA A 495 13.54 -54.55 27.14
N ILE A 496 13.79 -54.57 25.81
CA ILE A 496 14.75 -55.49 25.18
C ILE A 496 16.21 -55.07 25.49
N GLY A 497 16.45 -53.77 25.70
CA GLY A 497 17.77 -53.21 26.00
C GLY A 497 18.73 -53.17 24.81
N PHE A 498 19.87 -52.48 24.97
CA PHE A 498 20.84 -52.29 23.89
C PHE A 498 21.94 -53.36 23.94
N SER A 499 21.83 -54.39 23.09
CA SER A 499 22.83 -55.44 22.94
C SER A 499 23.16 -55.68 21.46
N ARG A 500 24.44 -55.94 21.16
CA ARG A 500 24.93 -56.28 19.80
C ARG A 500 24.75 -57.76 19.43
N SER A 501 24.10 -58.54 20.29
CA SER A 501 23.73 -59.94 20.00
C SER A 501 22.67 -60.02 18.89
N PRO A 502 22.71 -61.03 18.00
CA PRO A 502 21.78 -61.16 16.88
C PRO A 502 20.30 -61.21 17.31
N LEU A 503 19.99 -61.92 18.40
CA LEU A 503 18.61 -62.13 18.86
C LEU A 503 17.93 -60.83 19.35
N PRO A 504 18.50 -60.05 20.30
CA PRO A 504 17.95 -58.75 20.69
C PRO A 504 17.86 -57.72 19.56
N SER A 505 18.73 -57.81 18.55
CA SER A 505 18.66 -56.93 17.37
C SER A 505 17.48 -57.27 16.46
N ALA A 506 17.19 -58.57 16.29
CA ALA A 506 16.06 -59.05 15.49
C ALA A 506 14.72 -58.70 16.13
N PHE A 507 14.59 -58.82 17.46
CA PHE A 507 13.36 -58.44 18.18
C PHE A 507 13.08 -56.93 18.13
N ARG A 508 14.11 -56.08 18.19
CA ARG A 508 13.95 -54.63 18.00
C ARG A 508 13.53 -54.27 16.58
N LYS A 509 14.09 -54.96 15.59
CA LYS A 509 13.69 -54.80 14.18
C LYS A 509 12.23 -55.21 13.98
N PHE A 510 11.81 -56.32 14.57
CA PHE A 510 10.41 -56.75 14.55
C PHE A 510 9.49 -55.72 15.23
N ALA A 511 9.89 -55.14 16.37
CA ALA A 511 9.13 -54.06 17.02
C ALA A 511 9.04 -52.79 16.15
N GLN A 512 10.07 -52.47 15.37
CA GLN A 512 10.02 -51.38 14.38
C GLN A 512 9.10 -51.72 13.20
N GLU A 513 9.17 -52.95 12.67
CA GLU A 513 8.32 -53.41 11.57
C GLU A 513 6.84 -53.48 12.00
N ASP A 514 6.53 -53.92 13.23
CA ASP A 514 5.17 -53.90 13.80
C ASP A 514 4.66 -52.47 14.00
N ARG A 515 5.50 -51.57 14.51
CA ARG A 515 5.19 -50.14 14.62
C ARG A 515 4.87 -49.54 13.25
N ASP A 516 5.71 -49.80 12.26
CA ASP A 516 5.55 -49.23 10.92
C ASP A 516 4.31 -49.81 10.22
N ARG A 517 3.99 -51.08 10.44
CA ARG A 517 2.72 -51.71 10.01
C ARG A 517 1.50 -51.05 10.66
N LYS A 518 1.49 -50.90 11.99
CA LYS A 518 0.39 -50.27 12.73
C LYS A 518 0.21 -48.80 12.35
N LEU A 519 1.30 -48.07 12.12
CA LEU A 519 1.25 -46.70 11.60
C LEU A 519 0.71 -46.64 10.16
N ALA A 520 0.96 -47.65 9.33
CA ALA A 520 0.42 -47.75 7.97
C ALA A 520 -1.07 -48.18 7.93
N GLU A 521 -1.56 -48.87 8.96
CA GLU A 521 -2.98 -49.22 9.13
C GLU A 521 -3.82 -48.03 9.63
N LEU A 522 -3.19 -47.00 10.21
CA LEU A 522 -3.89 -45.74 10.48
C LEU A 522 -4.41 -45.18 9.15
N PRO A 523 -5.66 -44.70 9.09
CA PRO A 523 -6.22 -44.22 7.84
C PRO A 523 -5.35 -43.10 7.24
N ASP A 524 -5.38 -42.90 5.92
CA ASP A 524 -4.50 -41.92 5.24
C ASP A 524 -4.75 -40.47 5.70
N GLY A 525 -3.70 -39.81 6.21
CA GLY A 525 -3.74 -38.41 6.63
C GLY A 525 -3.96 -37.41 5.48
N ARG A 526 -3.71 -37.82 4.22
CA ARG A 526 -4.02 -37.01 3.01
C ARG A 526 -5.51 -37.02 2.67
N LYS A 527 -6.30 -37.94 3.25
CA LYS A 527 -7.77 -38.00 3.09
C LYS A 527 -8.53 -37.32 4.21
N ALA A 528 -7.87 -36.76 5.22
CA ALA A 528 -8.50 -35.69 5.99
C ALA A 528 -8.86 -34.58 4.97
N PRO A 529 -10.13 -34.15 4.86
CA PRO A 529 -10.52 -33.25 3.79
C PRO A 529 -9.57 -32.05 3.81
N SER A 530 -8.93 -31.80 2.67
CA SER A 530 -8.15 -30.57 2.49
C SER A 530 -9.03 -29.40 2.91
N PRO A 531 -8.47 -28.31 3.51
CA PRO A 531 -9.25 -27.12 3.78
C PRO A 531 -10.02 -26.77 2.51
N GLN A 532 -11.34 -26.91 2.56
CA GLN A 532 -12.18 -26.62 1.40
C GLN A 532 -11.84 -25.18 0.98
N PRO A 533 -11.56 -24.91 -0.31
CA PRO A 533 -11.35 -23.55 -0.76
C PRO A 533 -12.58 -22.71 -0.36
N SER A 534 -12.37 -21.41 -0.12
CA SER A 534 -13.46 -20.49 0.24
C SER A 534 -14.69 -20.76 -0.64
N PRO A 535 -15.92 -20.75 -0.10
CA PRO A 535 -17.13 -20.92 -0.88
C PRO A 535 -17.21 -20.00 -2.12
N ASN A 536 -16.52 -18.86 -2.11
CA ASN A 536 -16.39 -17.96 -3.26
C ASN A 536 -15.60 -18.54 -4.45
N VAL A 537 -14.78 -19.56 -4.24
CA VAL A 537 -14.06 -20.27 -5.33
C VAL A 537 -14.90 -21.43 -5.85
N ALA A 538 -15.74 -22.05 -5.00
CA ALA A 538 -16.58 -23.20 -5.35
C ALA A 538 -17.97 -22.83 -5.90
N LYS A 539 -18.51 -21.65 -5.55
CA LYS A 539 -19.77 -21.09 -6.09
C LYS A 539 -19.52 -20.10 -7.22
N ARG A 540 -18.68 -20.44 -8.20
CA ARG A 540 -18.77 -19.76 -9.50
C ARG A 540 -20.03 -20.30 -10.17
N ASP A 541 -21.12 -19.54 -10.08
CA ASP A 541 -22.31 -19.73 -10.91
C ASP A 541 -21.84 -19.78 -12.37
N GLU A 542 -21.69 -20.98 -12.94
CA GLU A 542 -21.25 -21.12 -14.33
C GLU A 542 -22.23 -20.43 -15.28
N ASP A 543 -23.53 -20.39 -14.93
CA ASP A 543 -24.55 -19.70 -15.71
C ASP A 543 -24.53 -18.18 -15.50
N GLY A 544 -24.05 -17.73 -14.34
CA GLY A 544 -23.72 -16.34 -14.04
C GLY A 544 -22.49 -15.87 -14.81
N LEU A 545 -21.44 -16.68 -14.87
CA LEU A 545 -20.27 -16.43 -15.72
C LEU A 545 -20.62 -16.49 -17.20
N ARG A 546 -21.50 -17.41 -17.63
CA ARG A 546 -22.01 -17.44 -19.01
C ARG A 546 -22.88 -16.23 -19.32
N ARG A 547 -23.74 -15.77 -18.40
CA ARG A 547 -24.51 -14.52 -18.55
C ARG A 547 -23.62 -13.30 -18.55
N ILE A 548 -22.62 -13.23 -17.69
CA ILE A 548 -21.64 -12.14 -17.67
C ILE A 548 -20.79 -12.17 -18.94
N ALA A 549 -20.36 -13.34 -19.41
CA ALA A 549 -19.65 -13.49 -20.69
C ALA A 549 -20.56 -13.26 -21.90
N HIS A 550 -21.87 -13.54 -21.81
CA HIS A 550 -22.86 -13.21 -22.82
C HIS A 550 -23.12 -11.71 -22.85
N HIS A 551 -23.33 -11.07 -21.71
CA HIS A 551 -23.46 -9.63 -21.57
C HIS A 551 -22.18 -8.89 -21.95
N LEU A 552 -21.00 -9.44 -21.65
CA LEU A 552 -19.72 -8.91 -22.13
C LEU A 552 -19.63 -9.08 -23.64
N ARG A 553 -20.03 -10.21 -24.22
CA ARG A 553 -20.08 -10.39 -25.68
C ARG A 553 -21.11 -9.50 -26.36
N GLU A 554 -22.28 -9.27 -25.75
CA GLU A 554 -23.31 -8.35 -26.26
C GLU A 554 -22.86 -6.89 -26.12
N ASN A 555 -22.26 -6.52 -24.98
CA ASN A 555 -21.65 -5.19 -24.82
C ASN A 555 -20.48 -5.01 -25.80
N ASP A 556 -19.62 -6.01 -25.99
CA ASP A 556 -18.54 -5.99 -26.98
C ASP A 556 -19.12 -5.91 -28.40
N GLN A 557 -20.24 -6.59 -28.68
CA GLN A 557 -20.92 -6.52 -29.97
C GLN A 557 -21.54 -5.13 -30.20
N ASP A 558 -22.17 -4.54 -29.18
CA ASP A 558 -22.74 -3.19 -29.17
C ASP A 558 -21.65 -2.10 -29.19
N GLU A 559 -20.50 -2.37 -28.61
CA GLU A 559 -19.31 -1.52 -28.62
C GLU A 559 -18.60 -1.63 -29.97
N ILE A 560 -18.53 -2.82 -30.57
CA ILE A 560 -18.06 -3.06 -31.95
C ILE A 560 -19.02 -2.41 -32.96
N GLU A 561 -20.34 -2.50 -32.78
CA GLU A 561 -21.34 -1.78 -33.57
C GLU A 561 -21.15 -0.26 -33.43
N ARG A 562 -20.94 0.25 -32.22
CA ARG A 562 -20.59 1.67 -31.99
C ARG A 562 -19.23 2.05 -32.61
N MET A 563 -18.25 1.15 -32.61
CA MET A 563 -16.94 1.35 -33.23
C MET A 563 -17.00 1.32 -34.76
N LYS A 564 -17.92 0.55 -35.36
CA LYS A 564 -18.21 0.63 -36.80
C LYS A 564 -18.81 1.98 -37.22
N HIS A 565 -19.38 2.74 -36.28
CA HIS A 565 -19.91 4.09 -36.49
C HIS A 565 -18.92 5.22 -36.13
N LEU A 566 -17.74 4.90 -35.57
CA LEU A 566 -16.70 5.89 -35.30
C LEU A 566 -15.89 6.19 -36.57
N ASP A 567 -15.68 7.47 -36.88
CA ASP A 567 -14.87 7.89 -38.03
C ASP A 567 -13.44 7.34 -37.88
N ILE A 568 -12.97 6.64 -38.91
CA ILE A 568 -11.65 5.98 -38.93
C ILE A 568 -10.49 6.96 -38.63
N SER A 569 -10.67 8.25 -38.88
CA SER A 569 -9.68 9.30 -38.58
C SER A 569 -9.48 9.50 -37.08
N LEU A 570 -10.54 9.33 -36.28
CA LEU A 570 -10.51 9.44 -34.82
C LEU A 570 -9.77 8.26 -34.20
N ILE A 571 -9.94 7.07 -34.76
CA ILE A 571 -9.25 5.84 -34.37
C ILE A 571 -7.77 5.90 -34.78
N ALA A 572 -7.47 6.36 -36.00
CA ALA A 572 -6.10 6.52 -36.47
C ALA A 572 -5.33 7.56 -35.64
N ALA A 573 -5.93 8.73 -35.37
CA ALA A 573 -5.32 9.78 -34.58
C ALA A 573 -5.01 9.35 -33.13
N SER A 574 -5.91 8.59 -32.50
CA SER A 574 -5.68 8.05 -31.15
C SER A 574 -4.55 6.99 -31.12
N GLY A 575 -4.30 6.31 -32.24
CA GLY A 575 -3.13 5.45 -32.45
C GLY A 575 -1.85 6.19 -32.86
N GLY A 576 -1.87 7.53 -32.92
CA GLY A 576 -0.74 8.37 -33.34
C GLY A 576 -0.48 8.37 -34.85
N TRP A 577 -1.46 7.99 -35.66
CA TRP A 577 -1.40 8.01 -37.11
C TRP A 577 -2.04 9.28 -37.66
N VAL A 578 -1.38 9.90 -38.64
CA VAL A 578 -1.83 11.15 -39.27
C VAL A 578 -2.34 10.87 -40.67
N ASP A 579 -3.51 11.39 -41.04
CA ASP A 579 -4.03 11.29 -42.41
C ASP A 579 -3.18 12.15 -43.35
N VAL A 580 -2.50 11.49 -44.29
CA VAL A 580 -1.65 12.11 -45.30
C VAL A 580 -2.20 11.92 -46.71
N SER A 581 -3.46 11.50 -46.86
CA SER A 581 -4.08 11.19 -48.17
C SER A 581 -4.00 12.36 -49.17
N ARG A 582 -3.95 13.60 -48.69
CA ARG A 582 -3.85 14.81 -49.52
C ARG A 582 -2.45 15.05 -50.08
N THR A 583 -1.42 14.61 -49.36
CA THR A 583 -0.01 14.98 -49.58
C THR A 583 0.88 13.79 -49.92
N HIS A 584 0.41 12.55 -49.72
CA HIS A 584 1.17 11.34 -50.00
C HIS A 584 1.34 11.11 -51.52
N PRO A 585 2.55 10.76 -52.01
CA PRO A 585 2.83 10.60 -53.44
C PRO A 585 1.94 9.55 -54.13
N ASP A 586 1.68 8.44 -53.44
CA ASP A 586 0.91 7.30 -53.98
C ASP A 586 -0.62 7.44 -53.81
N SER A 587 -1.11 8.60 -53.37
CA SER A 587 -2.55 8.84 -53.23
C SER A 587 -3.18 9.20 -54.57
N ALA A 588 -3.92 8.25 -55.15
CA ALA A 588 -4.76 8.49 -56.33
C ALA A 588 -6.14 9.11 -55.97
N ASP A 589 -6.51 9.15 -54.69
CA ASP A 589 -7.69 9.86 -54.19
C ASP A 589 -7.31 10.87 -53.09
N ARG A 590 -6.91 12.07 -53.52
CA ARG A 590 -6.51 13.15 -52.61
C ARG A 590 -7.64 13.68 -51.73
N GLN A 591 -8.90 13.37 -52.02
CA GLN A 591 -10.04 13.77 -51.18
C GLN A 591 -10.41 12.69 -50.15
N GLY A 592 -9.80 11.50 -50.20
CA GLY A 592 -9.99 10.44 -49.22
C GLY A 592 -11.39 9.83 -49.20
N LYS A 593 -12.07 9.79 -50.36
CA LYS A 593 -13.44 9.28 -50.52
C LYS A 593 -13.49 7.77 -50.75
N LYS A 594 -12.51 7.20 -51.45
CA LYS A 594 -12.40 5.77 -51.74
C LYS A 594 -11.42 5.05 -50.82
N TYR A 595 -10.38 5.70 -50.32
CA TYR A 595 -9.46 5.14 -49.34
C TYR A 595 -8.68 6.28 -48.69
N ARG A 596 -8.18 6.04 -47.47
CA ARG A 596 -7.34 7.01 -46.75
C ARG A 596 -5.98 6.39 -46.43
N ILE A 597 -4.94 7.20 -46.56
CA ILE A 597 -3.55 6.84 -46.27
C ILE A 597 -3.16 7.53 -44.97
N PHE A 598 -2.74 6.73 -44.00
CA PHE A 598 -2.29 7.20 -42.71
C PHE A 598 -0.80 6.90 -42.53
N GLN A 599 -0.07 7.83 -41.92
CA GLN A 599 1.37 7.71 -41.69
C GLN A 599 1.70 7.95 -40.23
N ARG A 600 2.61 7.13 -39.68
CA ARG A 600 3.15 7.25 -38.32
C ARG A 600 4.66 7.03 -38.38
N GLY A 601 5.43 8.12 -38.34
CA GLY A 601 6.88 8.04 -38.56
C GLY A 601 7.21 7.63 -39.99
N SER A 602 8.06 6.62 -40.17
CA SER A 602 8.39 6.04 -41.48
C SER A 602 7.32 5.07 -42.01
N ASP A 603 6.41 4.62 -41.15
CA ASP A 603 5.44 3.58 -41.50
C ASP A 603 4.20 4.20 -42.15
N THR A 604 3.82 3.66 -43.30
CA THR A 604 2.66 4.11 -44.08
C THR A 604 1.67 2.95 -44.22
N GLY A 605 0.41 3.20 -43.83
CA GLY A 605 -0.68 2.23 -43.91
C GLY A 605 -1.87 2.79 -44.70
N GLY A 606 -2.38 2.02 -45.66
CA GLY A 606 -3.60 2.36 -46.41
C GLY A 606 -4.83 1.61 -45.89
N VAL A 607 -5.97 2.28 -45.77
CA VAL A 607 -7.23 1.69 -45.27
C VAL A 607 -8.37 1.85 -46.30
N ILE A 608 -9.11 0.76 -46.54
CA ILE A 608 -10.26 0.59 -47.46
C ILE A 608 -11.56 1.12 -46.79
N PRO A 609 -12.55 1.70 -47.50
CA PRO A 609 -13.58 2.53 -46.88
C PRO A 609 -14.66 1.72 -46.16
N PRO A 610 -15.41 2.35 -45.23
CA PRO A 610 -16.40 1.67 -44.40
C PRO A 610 -17.73 1.61 -45.15
N GLU A 611 -17.87 0.74 -46.14
CA GLU A 611 -19.18 0.26 -46.61
C GLU A 611 -19.01 -0.89 -47.61
N SER A 612 -18.87 -2.11 -47.11
CA SER A 612 -19.19 -3.31 -47.89
C SER A 612 -20.55 -3.84 -47.42
N LYS A 613 -21.58 -3.53 -48.21
CA LYS A 613 -22.87 -4.24 -48.19
C LYS A 613 -22.64 -5.75 -48.21
N GLY A 614 -23.17 -6.42 -47.18
CA GLY A 614 -23.72 -7.79 -47.17
C GLY A 614 -22.92 -8.94 -47.76
N LEU A 615 -22.62 -9.95 -46.92
CA LEU A 615 -22.54 -11.39 -47.22
C LEU A 615 -22.49 -12.13 -45.86
N ARG A 616 -23.56 -12.83 -45.44
CA ARG A 616 -23.70 -14.32 -45.46
C ARG A 616 -22.36 -15.02 -45.10
N LYS A 617 -22.24 -15.74 -43.99
CA LYS A 617 -23.03 -16.85 -43.45
C LYS A 617 -22.81 -16.98 -41.95
#